data_AF-A0A9Q1L7I6-F1
#
_entry.id   AF-A0A9Q1L7I6-F1
#
_cell.length_a   1.000
_cell.length_b   1.000
_cell.length_c   1.000
_cell.angle_alpha   90.00
_cell.angle_beta   90.00
_cell.angle_gamma   90.00
#
_symmetry.space_group_name_H-M   'P 1'
#
loop_
_entity.id
_entity.type
_entity.pdbx_description
1 polymer ?
#
loop_
_entity_poly.entity_id
_entity_poly.type
_entity_poly.pdbx_seq_one_letter_code
_entity_poly.pdbx_strand_id
1 'polypeptide(L)'
;MVDAVTKKTVEIMDSIKELEKTNPEWIVPLSECSMFYYAVLKAAVPEAIAGLKKGVPKFAEMGMEDAAVEAETCEYSLKENGLNSPLSEKNTEIMDLSAVAKSIIRMLL
;
A
#
# COMPACT_ATOMS: atom_id res chain seq x y z
N MET A 1 -0.05 -13.30 4.60
CA MET A 1 0.02 -11.84 4.87
C MET A 1 0.30 -11.04 3.60
N VAL A 2 1.34 -11.36 2.81
CA VAL A 2 1.59 -10.67 1.51
C VAL A 2 0.35 -10.71 0.58
N ASP A 3 -0.35 -11.84 0.49
CA ASP A 3 -1.59 -11.95 -0.28
C ASP A 3 -2.73 -11.06 0.25
N ALA A 4 -2.78 -10.84 1.57
CA ALA A 4 -3.77 -9.96 2.19
C ALA A 4 -3.49 -8.49 1.85
N VAL A 5 -2.22 -8.06 1.93
CA VAL A 5 -1.77 -6.74 1.46
C VAL A 5 -2.12 -6.56 -0.02
N THR A 6 -1.87 -7.58 -0.85
CA THR A 6 -2.20 -7.55 -2.29
C THR A 6 -3.70 -7.35 -2.52
N LYS A 7 -4.54 -8.16 -1.86
CA LYS A 7 -6.00 -8.08 -2.00
C LYS A 7 -6.52 -6.71 -1.57
N LYS A 8 -6.09 -6.23 -0.40
CA LYS A 8 -6.49 -4.92 0.13
C LYS A 8 -6.02 -3.77 -0.74
N THR A 9 -4.85 -3.90 -1.36
CA THR A 9 -4.35 -2.90 -2.31
C THR A 9 -5.21 -2.84 -3.58
N VAL A 10 -5.72 -3.97 -4.07
CA VAL A 10 -6.67 -3.96 -5.19
C VAL A 10 -7.98 -3.28 -4.77
N GLU A 11 -8.51 -3.60 -3.60
CA GLU A 11 -9.74 -2.98 -3.06
C GLU A 11 -9.61 -1.46 -2.90
N ILE A 12 -8.44 -0.96 -2.47
CA ILE A 12 -8.23 0.48 -2.32
C ILE A 12 -8.07 1.19 -3.66
N MET A 13 -7.41 0.58 -4.65
CA MET A 13 -7.33 1.15 -6.00
C MET A 13 -8.72 1.25 -6.65
N ASP A 14 -9.60 0.27 -6.43
CA ASP A 14 -10.97 0.35 -6.92
C ASP A 14 -11.75 1.46 -6.19
N SER A 15 -11.53 1.63 -4.88
CA SER A 15 -12.10 2.74 -4.11
C SER A 15 -11.63 4.10 -4.63
N ILE A 16 -10.34 4.24 -4.95
CA ILE A 16 -9.75 5.47 -5.51
C ILE A 16 -10.42 5.82 -6.84
N LYS A 17 -10.56 4.86 -7.77
CA LYS A 17 -11.21 5.09 -9.07
C LYS A 17 -12.65 5.56 -8.92
N GLU A 18 -13.40 5.02 -7.95
CA GLU A 18 -14.78 5.47 -7.70
C GLU A 18 -14.82 6.88 -7.08
N LEU A 19 -13.88 7.19 -6.18
CA LEU A 19 -13.75 8.52 -5.59
C LEU A 19 -13.38 9.58 -6.65
N GLU A 20 -12.48 9.27 -7.57
CA GLU A 20 -12.09 10.15 -8.68
C GLU A 20 -13.28 10.49 -9.60
N LYS A 21 -14.18 9.51 -9.85
CA LYS A 21 -15.39 9.73 -10.65
C LYS A 21 -16.42 10.58 -9.93
N THR A 22 -16.57 10.39 -8.62
CA THR A 22 -17.62 11.03 -7.82
C THR A 22 -17.22 12.40 -7.27
N ASN A 23 -15.92 12.67 -7.16
CA ASN A 23 -15.37 13.92 -6.63
C ASN A 23 -14.24 14.42 -7.55
N PRO A 24 -14.58 15.06 -8.69
CA PRO A 24 -13.60 15.51 -9.68
C PRO A 24 -12.53 16.47 -9.12
N GLU A 25 -12.84 17.20 -8.06
CA GLU A 25 -11.92 18.09 -7.36
C GLU A 25 -10.85 17.35 -6.54
N TRP A 26 -11.01 16.04 -6.30
CA TRP A 26 -10.05 15.18 -5.61
C TRP A 26 -9.12 14.41 -6.57
N ILE A 27 -9.26 14.59 -7.89
CA ILE A 27 -8.51 13.82 -8.89
C ILE A 27 -7.00 13.90 -8.68
N VAL A 28 -6.46 15.09 -8.42
CA VAL A 28 -5.01 15.27 -8.24
C VAL A 28 -4.49 14.46 -7.03
N PRO A 29 -4.99 14.67 -5.80
CA PRO A 29 -4.49 13.92 -4.65
C PRO A 29 -4.84 12.43 -4.70
N LEU A 30 -5.95 12.03 -5.33
CA LEU A 30 -6.29 10.62 -5.54
C LEU A 30 -5.40 9.94 -6.59
N SER A 31 -4.98 10.66 -7.63
CA SER A 31 -4.05 10.14 -8.64
C SER A 31 -2.66 9.90 -8.04
N GLU A 32 -2.23 10.70 -7.05
CA GLU A 32 -1.00 10.43 -6.30
C GLU A 32 -1.12 9.13 -5.50
N CYS A 33 -2.22 8.95 -4.77
CA CYS A 33 -2.51 7.69 -4.08
C CYS A 33 -2.54 6.49 -5.05
N SER A 34 -3.13 6.64 -6.24
CA SER A 34 -3.13 5.61 -7.27
C SER A 34 -1.72 5.19 -7.68
N MET A 35 -0.77 6.14 -7.76
CA MET A 35 0.62 5.86 -8.09
C MET A 35 1.34 5.08 -6.99
N PHE A 36 1.14 5.46 -5.73
CA PHE A 36 1.71 4.75 -4.57
C PHE A 36 1.19 3.31 -4.50
N TYR A 37 -0.12 3.09 -4.63
CA TYR A 37 -0.69 1.74 -4.63
C TYR A 37 -0.35 0.92 -5.88
N TYR A 38 -0.11 1.58 -7.02
CA TYR A 38 0.46 0.91 -8.18
C TYR A 38 1.88 0.41 -7.90
N ALA A 39 2.71 1.19 -7.21
CA ALA A 39 4.05 0.77 -6.77
C ALA A 39 3.97 -0.43 -5.82
N VAL A 40 3.01 -0.45 -4.90
CA VAL A 40 2.77 -1.62 -4.03
C VAL A 40 2.52 -2.90 -4.86
N LEU A 41 1.64 -2.84 -5.86
CA LEU A 41 1.29 -4.02 -6.68
C LEU A 41 2.37 -4.43 -7.67
N LYS A 42 3.19 -3.49 -8.16
CA LYS A 42 4.15 -3.75 -9.24
C LYS A 42 5.59 -3.88 -8.78
N ALA A 43 5.93 -3.37 -7.60
CA ALA A 43 7.26 -3.45 -7.03
C ALA A 43 7.24 -4.18 -5.69
N ALA A 44 6.57 -3.62 -4.68
CA ALA A 44 6.69 -4.06 -3.28
C ALA A 44 6.21 -5.51 -3.06
N VAL A 45 5.01 -5.85 -3.54
CA VAL A 45 4.46 -7.22 -3.47
C VAL A 45 5.30 -8.21 -4.29
N PRO A 46 5.63 -7.94 -5.57
CA PRO A 46 6.50 -8.83 -6.35
C PRO A 46 7.88 -9.06 -5.72
N GLU A 47 8.50 -8.01 -5.16
CA GLU A 47 9.78 -8.12 -4.44
C GLU A 47 9.63 -9.06 -3.25
N ALA A 48 8.56 -8.90 -2.45
CA ALA A 48 8.36 -9.75 -1.30
C ALA A 48 8.09 -11.21 -1.65
N ILE A 49 7.30 -11.45 -2.69
CA ILE A 49 7.09 -12.81 -3.21
C ILE A 49 8.42 -13.41 -3.70
N ALA A 50 9.23 -12.63 -4.41
CA ALA A 50 10.52 -13.10 -4.92
C ALA A 50 11.51 -13.39 -3.78
N GLY A 51 11.60 -12.53 -2.77
CA GLY A 51 12.43 -12.72 -1.59
C GLY A 51 12.07 -14.00 -0.83
N LEU A 52 10.78 -14.25 -0.62
CA LEU A 52 10.30 -15.49 0.01
C LEU A 52 10.59 -16.73 -0.84
N LYS A 53 10.30 -16.70 -2.15
CA LYS A 53 10.49 -17.85 -3.04
C LYS A 53 11.96 -18.21 -3.26
N LYS A 54 12.84 -17.21 -3.31
CA LYS A 54 14.28 -17.41 -3.57
C LYS A 54 15.10 -17.61 -2.29
N GLY A 55 14.46 -17.60 -1.12
CA GLY A 55 15.15 -17.78 0.16
C GLY A 55 16.03 -16.59 0.54
N VAL A 56 15.64 -15.37 0.16
CA VAL A 56 16.29 -14.12 0.58
C VAL A 56 15.26 -13.24 1.27
N PRO A 57 14.88 -13.55 2.53
CA PRO A 57 13.74 -12.91 3.19
C PRO A 57 13.95 -11.41 3.44
N LYS A 58 15.19 -10.91 3.36
CA LYS A 58 15.48 -9.48 3.51
C LYS A 58 14.78 -8.63 2.44
N PHE A 59 14.71 -9.11 1.20
CA PHE A 59 13.94 -8.44 0.15
C PHE A 59 12.44 -8.48 0.45
N ALA A 60 11.95 -9.52 1.12
CA ALA A 60 10.56 -9.59 1.52
C ALA A 60 10.20 -8.72 2.72
N GLU A 61 11.14 -8.52 3.64
CA GLU A 61 11.00 -7.53 4.70
C GLU A 61 10.89 -6.12 4.10
N MET A 62 11.78 -5.78 3.15
CA MET A 62 11.81 -4.47 2.48
C MET A 62 10.53 -4.23 1.67
N GLY A 63 10.10 -5.18 0.85
CA GLY A 63 8.86 -5.02 0.10
C GLY A 63 7.61 -4.83 0.98
N MET A 64 7.56 -5.39 2.19
CA MET A 64 6.46 -5.12 3.13
C MET A 64 6.63 -3.80 3.89
N GLU A 65 7.85 -3.36 4.15
CA GLU A 65 8.12 -2.02 4.66
C GLU A 65 7.68 -0.94 3.67
N ASP A 66 8.06 -1.07 2.41
CA ASP A 66 7.69 -0.15 1.33
C ASP A 66 6.16 -0.10 1.19
N ALA A 67 5.47 -1.25 1.22
CA ALA A 67 4.00 -1.25 1.16
C ALA A 67 3.33 -0.46 2.29
N ALA A 68 3.92 -0.42 3.49
CA ALA A 68 3.43 0.42 4.58
C ALA A 68 3.72 1.92 4.31
N VAL A 69 4.92 2.24 3.84
CA VAL A 69 5.34 3.61 3.51
C VAL A 69 4.48 4.21 2.39
N GLU A 70 4.16 3.43 1.35
CA GLU A 70 3.30 3.89 0.25
C GLU A 70 1.88 4.23 0.73
N ALA A 71 1.33 3.43 1.67
CA ALA A 71 0.03 3.71 2.26
C ALA A 71 0.05 4.94 3.18
N GLU A 72 1.10 5.09 3.99
CA GLU A 72 1.33 6.29 4.81
C GLU A 72 1.47 7.55 3.95
N THR A 73 2.21 7.44 2.84
CA THR A 73 2.46 8.55 1.91
C THR A 73 1.19 8.97 1.20
N CYS A 74 0.32 8.04 0.79
CA CYS A 74 -1.01 8.37 0.29
C CYS A 74 -1.83 9.16 1.33
N GLU A 75 -1.87 8.70 2.58
CA GLU A 75 -2.59 9.40 3.65
C GLU A 75 -2.04 10.81 3.91
N TYR A 76 -0.72 10.96 3.85
CA TYR A 76 -0.04 12.26 3.96
C TYR A 76 -0.38 13.18 2.79
N SER A 77 -0.30 12.70 1.55
CA SER A 77 -0.68 13.47 0.35
C SER A 77 -2.12 13.99 0.42
N LEU A 78 -3.08 13.16 0.86
CA LEU A 78 -4.47 13.58 1.04
C LEU A 78 -4.58 14.73 2.06
N LYS A 79 -3.88 14.62 3.20
CA LYS A 79 -3.88 15.64 4.26
C LYS A 79 -3.22 16.95 3.84
N GLU A 80 -2.08 16.89 3.16
CA GLU A 80 -1.38 18.08 2.62
C GLU A 80 -2.25 18.84 1.62
N ASN A 81 -3.06 18.12 0.85
CA ASN A 81 -4.05 18.72 -0.05
C ASN A 81 -5.33 19.20 0.66
N GLY A 82 -5.39 19.10 2.00
CA GLY A 82 -6.52 19.56 2.81
C GLY A 82 -7.75 18.65 2.78
N LEU A 83 -7.61 17.41 2.28
CA LEU A 83 -8.71 16.44 2.27
C LEU A 83 -8.78 15.72 3.61
N ASN A 84 -9.99 15.63 4.15
CA ASN A 84 -10.28 14.62 5.16
C ASN A 84 -10.33 13.25 4.45
N SER A 85 -9.32 12.43 4.67
CA SER A 85 -9.06 11.21 3.87
C SER A 85 -10.25 10.24 3.90
N PRO A 86 -10.94 10.00 2.76
CA PRO A 86 -11.95 8.94 2.66
C PRO A 86 -11.33 7.54 2.65
N LEU A 87 -10.00 7.45 2.65
CA LEU A 87 -9.22 6.22 2.57
C LEU A 87 -8.53 5.88 3.90
N SER A 88 -8.67 6.70 4.94
CA SER A 88 -7.87 6.60 6.17
C SER A 88 -7.90 5.22 6.82
N GLU A 89 -9.09 4.61 6.92
CA GLU A 89 -9.24 3.25 7.44
C GLU A 89 -8.53 2.21 6.55
N LYS A 90 -8.67 2.32 5.22
CA LYS A 90 -8.05 1.40 4.26
C LYS A 90 -6.53 1.55 4.21
N ASN A 91 -6.02 2.78 4.28
CA ASN A 91 -4.60 3.09 4.40
C ASN A 91 -4.04 2.44 5.68
N THR A 92 -4.76 2.58 6.80
CA THR A 92 -4.39 1.97 8.07
C THR A 92 -4.37 0.44 8.01
N GLU A 93 -5.37 -0.18 7.37
CA GLU A 93 -5.37 -1.63 7.16
C GLU A 93 -4.13 -2.11 6.40
N ILE A 94 -3.70 -1.40 5.35
CA ILE A 94 -2.48 -1.75 4.61
C ILE A 94 -1.25 -1.58 5.50
N MET A 95 -1.12 -0.47 6.23
CA MET A 95 -0.01 -0.23 7.15
C MET A 95 0.12 -1.36 8.18
N ASP A 96 -0.99 -1.75 8.82
CA ASP A 96 -1.02 -2.79 9.85
C ASP A 96 -0.71 -4.17 9.27
N LEU A 97 -1.34 -4.55 8.15
CA LEU A 97 -1.09 -5.84 7.50
C LEU A 97 0.37 -5.96 7.04
N SER A 98 0.92 -4.88 6.49
CA SER A 98 2.32 -4.79 6.07
C SER A 98 3.28 -4.88 7.26
N ALA A 99 2.99 -4.22 8.38
CA ALA A 99 3.79 -4.30 9.60
C ALA A 99 3.81 -5.71 10.20
N VAL A 100 2.66 -6.40 10.22
CA VAL A 100 2.58 -7.80 10.68
C VAL A 100 3.32 -8.72 9.70
N ALA A 101 3.13 -8.53 8.39
CA ALA A 101 3.84 -9.30 7.36
C ALA A 101 5.36 -9.16 7.53
N LYS A 102 5.86 -7.93 7.64
CA LYS A 102 7.26 -7.59 7.90
C LYS A 102 7.78 -8.30 9.15
N SER A 103 7.04 -8.24 10.25
CA SER A 103 7.44 -8.86 11.52
C SER A 103 7.57 -10.38 11.42
N ILE A 104 6.65 -11.04 10.71
CA ILE A 104 6.72 -12.48 10.45
C ILE A 104 7.93 -12.81 9.56
N ILE A 105 8.14 -12.06 8.48
CA ILE A 105 9.24 -12.29 7.54
C ILE A 105 10.60 -12.09 8.24
N ARG A 106 10.68 -11.13 9.16
CA ARG A 106 11.88 -10.86 9.96
C ARG A 106 12.32 -12.05 10.81
N MET A 107 11.41 -12.95 11.18
CA MET A 107 11.75 -14.20 11.89
C MET A 107 12.52 -15.20 11.01
N LEU A 108 12.60 -14.96 9.70
CA LEU A 108 13.30 -15.80 8.73
C LEU A 108 14.71 -15.27 8.39
N LEU A 109 15.14 -14.14 8.98
CA LEU A 109 16.45 -13.54 8.83
C LEU A 109 17.46 -14.10 9.83
#